data_AF-A0A5S3VAF6-F1
#
_entry.id   AF-A0A5S3VAF6-F1
#
_cell.length_a   1.000
_cell.length_b   1.000
_cell.length_c   1.000
_cell.angle_alpha   90.00
_cell.angle_beta   90.00
_cell.angle_gamma   90.00
#
_symmetry.space_group_name_H-M   'P 1'
#
loop_
_entity.id
_entity.type
_entity.pdbx_description
1 polymer ?
#
loop_
_entity_poly.entity_id
_entity_poly.type
_entity_poly.pdbx_seq_one_letter_code
_entity_poly.pdbx_strand_id
1 'polypeptide(L)'
;MLIIAFCEIQDNMKNNLQSVISENTIYTSVSSTDMALTAILNSNSIALIVDYLCQNYIESGALSIALPLPHPNKVESYFVYDKRSPKHERVQVFIEWVKSQIRNEAGQ
;
A
#
# COMPACT_ATOMS: atom_id res chain seq x y z
N MET A 1 -16.74 -15.08 -5.21
CA MET A 1 -16.28 -15.63 -3.91
C MET A 1 -15.11 -14.75 -3.49
N LEU A 2 -15.30 -14.02 -2.40
CA LEU A 2 -14.53 -12.84 -1.99
C LEU A 2 -13.25 -13.26 -1.24
N ILE A 3 -12.07 -12.78 -1.63
CA ILE A 3 -10.81 -13.04 -0.92
C ILE A 3 -10.01 -11.74 -0.87
N ILE A 4 -9.67 -11.26 0.34
CA ILE A 4 -8.93 -10.03 0.64
C ILE A 4 -7.45 -10.38 0.86
N ALA A 5 -6.52 -9.82 0.09
CA ALA A 5 -5.08 -9.84 0.37
C ALA A 5 -4.69 -8.65 1.27
N PHE A 6 -4.07 -8.97 2.39
CA PHE A 6 -3.40 -8.02 3.28
C PHE A 6 -2.00 -7.75 2.75
N CYS A 7 -1.76 -6.55 2.23
CA CYS A 7 -0.40 -6.03 2.09
C CYS A 7 -0.05 -5.22 3.35
N GLU A 8 0.59 -5.92 4.28
CA GLU A 8 1.51 -5.39 5.29
C GLU A 8 1.19 -4.01 5.93
N ILE A 9 0.04 -3.90 6.59
CA ILE A 9 -0.16 -2.91 7.67
C ILE A 9 -0.88 -3.59 8.84
N GLN A 10 -0.11 -3.75 9.93
CA GLN A 10 -0.48 -4.21 11.27
C GLN A 10 -0.69 -5.71 11.51
N ASP A 11 0.35 -6.34 12.07
CA ASP A 11 0.27 -7.56 12.89
C ASP A 11 -0.77 -7.47 14.04
N ASN A 12 -1.25 -6.28 14.38
CA ASN A 12 -2.15 -6.04 15.51
C ASN A 12 -3.64 -6.40 15.23
N MET A 13 -4.05 -6.64 13.98
CA MET A 13 -5.41 -7.10 13.65
C MET A 13 -5.54 -8.62 13.48
N LYS A 14 -4.44 -9.38 13.53
CA LYS A 14 -4.46 -10.85 13.37
C LYS A 14 -5.28 -11.56 14.47
N ASN A 15 -5.30 -11.03 15.69
CA ASN A 15 -5.90 -11.70 16.84
C ASN A 15 -7.42 -11.51 16.97
N ASN A 16 -7.99 -10.45 16.40
CA ASN A 16 -9.43 -10.17 16.50
C ASN A 16 -10.25 -10.67 15.30
N LEU A 17 -9.60 -10.98 14.17
CA LEU A 17 -10.30 -11.41 12.96
C LEU A 17 -10.45 -12.95 12.87
N GLN A 18 -9.66 -13.72 13.62
CA GLN A 18 -9.77 -15.20 13.65
C GLN A 18 -11.14 -15.70 14.14
N SER A 19 -11.89 -14.90 14.91
CA SER A 19 -13.19 -15.30 15.46
C SER A 19 -14.37 -15.15 14.49
N VAL A 20 -14.17 -14.52 13.33
CA VAL A 20 -15.25 -14.21 12.36
C VAL A 20 -15.10 -15.01 11.05
N ILE A 21 -13.96 -15.67 10.85
CA ILE A 21 -13.62 -16.34 9.59
C ILE A 21 -14.03 -17.81 9.68
N SER A 22 -15.00 -18.23 8.85
CA SER A 22 -15.38 -19.64 8.68
C SER A 22 -14.17 -20.51 8.34
N GLU A 23 -14.14 -21.75 8.85
CA GLU A 23 -13.03 -22.72 8.75
C GLU A 23 -12.48 -23.02 7.34
N ASN A 24 -13.11 -22.49 6.27
CA ASN A 24 -12.77 -22.72 4.87
C ASN A 24 -12.24 -21.50 4.10
N THR A 25 -11.87 -20.41 4.77
CA THR A 25 -11.31 -19.23 4.07
C THR A 25 -9.84 -19.44 3.73
N ILE A 26 -9.54 -19.57 2.43
CA ILE A 26 -8.17 -19.66 1.91
C ILE A 26 -7.61 -18.24 1.79
N TYR A 27 -6.58 -17.92 2.57
CA TYR A 27 -5.84 -16.67 2.47
C TYR A 27 -4.42 -16.95 1.96
N THR A 28 -3.88 -16.02 1.19
CA THR A 28 -2.47 -16.03 0.78
C THR A 28 -1.80 -14.80 1.37
N SER A 29 -0.81 -15.01 2.24
CA SER A 29 0.05 -13.95 2.74
C SER A 29 1.23 -13.75 1.79
N VAL A 30 1.46 -12.52 1.39
CA VAL A 30 2.61 -12.14 0.57
C VAL A 30 3.45 -11.10 1.31
N SER A 31 4.76 -11.11 1.06
CA SER A 31 5.73 -10.25 1.74
C SER A 31 6.00 -8.93 1.04
N SER A 32 5.34 -8.65 -0.08
CA SER A 32 5.51 -7.39 -0.80
C SER A 32 4.25 -7.02 -1.59
N THR A 33 4.07 -5.72 -1.82
CA THR A 33 2.96 -5.21 -2.63
C THR A 33 3.04 -5.67 -4.08
N ASP A 34 4.24 -5.73 -4.67
CA ASP A 34 4.41 -6.19 -6.05
C ASP A 34 3.97 -7.65 -6.25
N MET A 35 4.22 -8.50 -5.24
CA MET A 35 3.71 -9.87 -5.24
C MET A 35 2.19 -9.91 -5.11
N ALA A 36 1.61 -9.06 -4.25
CA ALA A 36 0.16 -8.93 -4.13
C ALA A 36 -0.45 -8.52 -5.48
N LEU A 37 0.08 -7.46 -6.10
CA LEU A 37 -0.37 -6.95 -7.40
C LEU A 37 -0.29 -8.02 -8.48
N THR A 38 0.83 -8.72 -8.59
CA THR A 38 1.00 -9.79 -9.58
C THR A 38 0.00 -10.92 -9.36
N ALA A 39 -0.26 -11.31 -8.11
CA ALA A 39 -1.23 -12.35 -7.80
C ALA A 39 -2.66 -11.94 -8.18
N ILE A 40 -3.05 -10.69 -7.91
CA ILE A 40 -4.38 -10.17 -8.23
C ILE A 40 -4.56 -10.01 -9.74
N LEU A 41 -3.57 -9.48 -10.45
CA LEU A 41 -3.66 -9.29 -11.90
C LEU A 41 -3.84 -10.61 -12.66
N ASN A 42 -3.35 -11.72 -12.11
CA ASN A 42 -3.45 -13.05 -12.71
C ASN A 42 -4.56 -13.93 -12.13
N SER A 43 -5.36 -13.42 -11.17
CA SER A 43 -6.40 -14.23 -10.51
C SER A 43 -7.66 -13.41 -10.19
N ASN A 44 -8.76 -14.09 -9.87
CA ASN A 44 -10.00 -13.43 -9.42
C ASN A 44 -9.97 -13.10 -7.92
N SER A 45 -8.85 -12.57 -7.44
CA SER A 45 -8.63 -12.21 -6.04
C SER A 45 -8.89 -10.73 -5.79
N ILE A 46 -9.12 -10.35 -4.54
CA ILE A 46 -9.25 -8.95 -4.12
C ILE A 46 -8.11 -8.64 -3.15
N ALA A 47 -7.70 -7.39 -3.05
CA ALA A 47 -6.70 -6.97 -2.08
C ALA A 47 -6.98 -5.58 -1.54
N LEU A 48 -6.43 -5.34 -0.35
CA LEU A 48 -6.32 -4.02 0.23
C LEU A 48 -4.95 -3.45 -0.13
N ILE A 49 -4.92 -2.49 -1.05
CA ILE A 49 -3.72 -1.82 -1.55
C ILE A 49 -3.97 -0.32 -1.53
N VAL A 50 -2.93 0.46 -1.28
CA VAL A 50 -2.98 1.93 -1.35
C VAL A 50 -3.08 2.41 -2.81
N ASP A 51 -3.97 3.35 -3.06
CA ASP A 51 -4.38 3.77 -4.41
C ASP A 51 -3.20 4.17 -5.30
N TYR A 52 -2.22 4.92 -4.77
CA TYR A 52 -1.08 5.39 -5.56
C TYR A 52 -0.18 4.27 -6.12
N LEU A 53 -0.22 3.06 -5.55
CA LEU A 53 0.54 1.91 -6.06
C LEU A 53 -0.19 1.18 -7.19
N CYS A 54 -1.51 1.35 -7.30
CA CYS A 54 -2.33 0.68 -8.30
C CYS A 54 -2.99 1.64 -9.29
N GLN A 55 -2.77 2.95 -9.17
CA GLN A 55 -3.37 4.00 -10.00
C GLN A 55 -3.26 3.71 -11.50
N ASN A 56 -2.06 3.37 -12.00
CA ASN A 56 -1.85 3.04 -13.42
C ASN A 56 -2.70 1.83 -13.87
N TYR A 57 -2.86 0.83 -13.00
CA TYR A 57 -3.65 -0.35 -13.30
C TYR A 57 -5.16 -0.08 -13.25
N ILE A 58 -5.59 0.84 -12.37
CA ILE A 58 -6.98 1.32 -12.32
C ILE A 58 -7.30 2.11 -13.59
N GLU A 59 -6.43 3.03 -13.99
CA GLU A 59 -6.59 3.84 -15.20
C GLU A 59 -6.60 3.01 -16.48
N SER A 60 -5.78 1.96 -16.53
CA SER A 60 -5.76 1.02 -17.66
C SER A 60 -6.98 0.08 -17.72
N GLY A 61 -7.80 0.05 -16.66
CA GLY A 61 -8.93 -0.88 -16.52
C GLY A 61 -8.53 -2.31 -16.14
N ALA A 62 -7.25 -2.57 -15.85
CA ALA A 62 -6.76 -3.87 -15.40
C ALA A 62 -7.19 -4.18 -13.95
N LEU A 63 -7.39 -3.14 -13.13
CA LEU A 63 -7.95 -3.26 -11.78
C LEU A 63 -9.19 -2.38 -11.64
N SER A 64 -10.13 -2.82 -10.81
CA SER A 64 -11.31 -2.04 -10.45
C SER A 64 -11.46 -2.03 -8.93
N ILE A 65 -11.86 -0.88 -8.40
CA ILE A 65 -12.17 -0.72 -6.97
C ILE A 65 -13.46 -1.50 -6.69
N ALA A 66 -13.35 -2.59 -5.95
CA ALA A 66 -14.50 -3.41 -5.58
C ALA A 66 -15.34 -2.76 -4.46
N LEU A 67 -14.66 -2.03 -3.56
CA LEU A 67 -15.28 -1.45 -2.37
C LEU A 67 -14.59 -0.12 -2.03
N PRO A 68 -15.25 1.03 -2.22
CA PRO A 68 -14.67 2.35 -1.96
C PRO A 68 -14.78 2.70 -0.47
N LEU A 69 -14.05 1.96 0.38
CA LEU A 69 -13.95 2.28 1.80
C LEU A 69 -12.65 3.04 2.09
N PRO A 70 -12.71 4.20 2.78
CA PRO A 70 -11.49 4.88 3.20
C PRO A 70 -10.73 4.00 4.19
N HIS A 71 -9.42 3.90 4.03
CA HIS A 71 -8.59 3.20 5.00
C HIS A 71 -8.68 3.92 6.36
N PRO A 72 -8.96 3.20 7.47
CA PRO A 72 -9.21 3.83 8.78
C PRO A 72 -7.98 4.57 9.32
N ASN A 73 -6.78 4.12 8.94
CA ASN A 73 -5.51 4.74 9.30
C ASN A 73 -4.87 5.40 8.08
N LYS A 74 -4.42 6.65 8.20
CA LYS A 74 -3.57 7.24 7.16
C LYS A 74 -2.18 6.61 7.25
N VAL A 75 -1.67 6.16 6.10
CA VAL A 75 -0.29 5.65 6.01
C VAL A 75 0.64 6.85 5.99
N GLU A 76 1.46 7.01 7.03
CA GLU A 76 2.48 8.05 7.07
C GLU A 76 3.75 7.55 6.36
N SER A 77 4.22 8.32 5.38
CA SER A 77 5.48 8.05 4.68
C SER A 77 6.59 8.88 5.30
N TYR A 78 7.67 8.22 5.76
CA TYR A 78 8.78 8.89 6.41
C TYR A 78 10.04 8.80 5.56
N PHE A 79 10.77 9.91 5.49
CA PHE A 79 12.12 9.95 4.94
C PHE A 79 13.15 9.79 6.06
N VAL A 80 13.77 8.61 6.16
CA VAL A 80 14.72 8.27 7.23
C VAL A 80 16.16 8.46 6.73
N TYR A 81 16.94 9.25 7.46
CA TYR A 81 18.36 9.48 7.16
C TYR A 81 19.18 9.68 8.44
N ASP A 82 20.48 9.42 8.36
CA ASP A 82 21.40 9.69 9.47
C ASP A 82 21.71 11.18 9.57
N LYS A 83 21.38 11.78 10.72
CA LYS A 83 21.63 13.19 11.02
C LYS A 83 23.12 13.53 11.11
N ARG A 84 23.98 12.55 11.40
CA ARG A 84 25.45 12.73 11.53
C ARG A 84 26.19 12.49 10.21
N SER A 85 25.46 12.18 9.13
CA SER A 85 26.07 11.94 7.83
C SER A 85 26.79 13.20 7.31
N PRO A 86 28.02 13.09 6.78
CA PRO A 86 28.72 14.21 6.15
C PRO A 86 28.02 14.72 4.89
N LYS A 87 27.00 14.00 4.39
CA LYS A 87 26.21 14.36 3.20
C LYS A 87 24.95 15.17 3.54
N HIS A 88 24.85 15.73 4.74
CA HIS A 88 23.66 16.43 5.23
C HIS A 88 23.10 17.46 4.24
N GLU A 89 23.98 18.29 3.66
CA GLU A 89 23.59 19.34 2.71
C GLU A 89 22.93 18.77 1.44
N ARG A 90 23.48 17.68 0.89
CA ARG A 90 22.89 16.97 -0.26
C ARG A 90 21.55 16.33 0.09
N VAL A 91 21.44 15.76 1.29
CA VAL A 91 20.19 15.17 1.79
C VAL A 91 19.12 16.25 1.95
N GLN A 92 19.48 17.43 2.43
CA GLN A 92 18.56 18.56 2.56
C GLN A 92 18.04 19.04 1.20
N VAL A 93 18.94 19.21 0.21
CA VAL A 93 18.54 19.55 -1.16
C VAL A 93 17.59 18.49 -1.73
N PHE A 94 17.88 17.21 -1.51
CA PHE A 94 17.01 16.12 -1.94
C PHE A 94 15.63 16.16 -1.25
N ILE A 95 15.59 16.40 0.07
CA ILE A 95 14.32 16.52 0.82
C ILE A 95 13.48 17.66 0.27
N GLU A 96 14.07 18.83 0.02
CA GLU A 96 13.33 19.97 -0.53
C GLU A 96 12.82 19.70 -1.94
N TRP A 97 13.62 19.01 -2.76
CA TRP A 97 13.18 18.55 -4.08
C TRP A 97 12.02 17.54 -3.97
N VAL A 98 12.11 16.52 -3.12
CA VAL A 98 11.04 15.53 -2.91
C VAL A 98 9.75 16.22 -2.46
N LYS A 99 9.83 17.15 -1.50
CA LYS A 99 8.66 17.93 -1.06
C LYS A 99 8.07 18.75 -2.20
N SER A 100 8.88 19.28 -3.12
CA SER A 100 8.37 19.99 -4.29
C SER A 100 7.61 19.08 -5.24
N GLN A 101 8.09 17.84 -5.48
CA GLN A 101 7.39 16.88 -6.33
C GLN A 101 6.03 16.49 -5.73
N ILE A 102 6.01 16.16 -4.43
CA ILE A 102 4.77 15.80 -3.72
C ILE A 102 3.75 16.94 -3.75
N ARG A 103 4.19 18.21 -3.57
CA ARG A 103 3.28 19.36 -3.67
C ARG A 103 2.71 19.55 -5.08
N ASN A 104 3.50 19.29 -6.11
CA ASN A 104 3.06 19.41 -7.49
C ASN A 104 2.03 18.32 -7.85
N GLU A 105 2.20 17.11 -7.31
CA GLU A 105 1.27 16.00 -7.50
C GLU A 105 -0.03 16.16 -6.68
N ALA A 106 0.04 16.77 -5.48
CA ALA A 106 -1.13 17.04 -4.64
C ALA A 106 -1.96 18.28 -5.05
N GLY A 107 -1.50 19.04 -6.05
CA GLY A 107 -2.15 20.25 -6.58
C GLY A 107 -2.90 20.06 -7.89
N GLN A 108 -3.04 18.81 -8.36
CA GLN A 108 -3.90 18.38 -9.48
C GLN A 108 -5.08 17.57 -8.94
#